data_AF-A0A9P7AE16-F1
#
_entry.id   AF-A0A9P7AE16-F1
#
_cell.length_a   1.000
_cell.length_b   1.000
_cell.length_c   1.000
_cell.angle_alpha   90.00
_cell.angle_beta   90.00
_cell.angle_gamma   90.00
#
_symmetry.space_group_name_H-M   'P 1'
#
loop_
_entity.id
_entity.type
_entity.pdbx_description
1 polymer ?
#
loop_
_entity_poly.entity_id
_entity_poly.type
_entity_poly.pdbx_seq_one_letter_code
_entity_poly.pdbx_strand_id
1 'polypeptide(L)'
;MPTVLHETSFDDLKDLIGDVIKALPYDRDIISPKIHMGQSLDTKDRWIIPDMTISVTALEGPTEVVLIPFYGECSLTETDEHVFEKVEDVIAMHPDLICVVVVLVREATKYAALVAGSTASNALYNETDNEPQPLSLKSFINLRTTPRSFGEPIMVAGHTWCHVASVEYFVWVRKDETPIDIRSNDPADMVYGILVPMIDMNAVTQMLERGLTKIKESFLTFQEQIEPDLDFTTLAEARIITLSDWNWKSASKCLNSASDTTAHKHYLKWYKALFVTEEGDNASYVDLQEVYEGNQVIAEGSERKHALPSSKLPTSRFKIPKLA
;
A
#
# COMPACT_ATOMS: atom_id res chain seq x y z
N MET A 1 3.00 1.49 -10.71
CA MET A 1 1.73 0.75 -10.61
C MET A 1 1.75 -0.01 -9.30
N PRO A 2 0.69 0.08 -8.48
CA PRO A 2 0.58 -0.67 -7.24
C PRO A 2 0.74 -2.18 -7.47
N THR A 3 1.35 -2.87 -6.50
CA THR A 3 1.42 -4.33 -6.51
C THR A 3 0.09 -4.91 -6.03
N VAL A 4 -0.18 -6.18 -6.32
CA VAL A 4 -1.40 -6.84 -5.80
C VAL A 4 -1.37 -6.88 -4.27
N LEU A 5 -0.19 -7.01 -3.68
CA LEU A 5 0.01 -7.01 -2.24
C LEU A 5 -0.42 -5.68 -1.58
N HIS A 6 -0.14 -4.56 -2.24
CA HIS A 6 -0.55 -3.24 -1.77
C HIS A 6 -2.08 -3.09 -1.76
N GLU A 7 -2.74 -3.39 -2.89
CA GLU A 7 -4.21 -3.28 -3.04
C GLU A 7 -4.97 -4.21 -2.06
N THR A 8 -4.52 -5.46 -1.95
CA THR A 8 -5.19 -6.46 -1.08
C THR A 8 -5.17 -6.10 0.41
N SER A 9 -4.33 -5.14 0.83
CA SER A 9 -4.30 -4.67 2.22
C SER A 9 -5.58 -3.92 2.63
N PHE A 10 -6.32 -3.37 1.66
CA PHE A 10 -7.58 -2.68 1.92
C PHE A 10 -8.83 -3.38 1.38
N ASP A 11 -8.71 -4.37 0.49
CA ASP A 11 -9.87 -5.07 -0.10
C ASP A 11 -10.85 -5.59 0.98
N ASP A 12 -10.36 -6.36 1.95
CA ASP A 12 -11.19 -6.93 3.01
C ASP A 12 -11.74 -5.83 3.95
N LEU A 13 -10.96 -4.79 4.23
CA LEU A 13 -11.39 -3.67 5.09
C LEU A 13 -12.48 -2.83 4.42
N LYS A 14 -12.37 -2.63 3.10
CA LYS A 14 -13.36 -1.92 2.27
C LYS A 14 -14.70 -2.62 2.31
N ASP A 15 -14.73 -3.93 2.10
CA ASP A 15 -15.98 -4.70 2.13
C ASP A 15 -16.62 -4.65 3.52
N LEU A 16 -15.81 -4.81 4.57
CA LEU A 16 -16.26 -4.74 5.96
C LEU A 16 -16.88 -3.38 6.32
N ILE A 17 -16.13 -2.30 6.08
CA ILE A 17 -16.62 -0.94 6.33
C ILE A 17 -17.85 -0.66 5.46
N GLY A 18 -17.86 -1.13 4.21
CA GLY A 18 -18.98 -1.00 3.28
C GLY A 18 -20.25 -1.63 3.82
N ASP A 19 -20.17 -2.82 4.40
CA ASP A 19 -21.32 -3.51 4.97
C ASP A 19 -21.83 -2.83 6.24
N VAL A 20 -20.93 -2.31 7.09
CA VAL A 20 -21.31 -1.48 8.25
C VAL A 20 -22.06 -0.23 7.79
N ILE A 21 -21.51 0.52 6.83
CA ILE A 21 -22.15 1.74 6.32
C ILE A 21 -23.50 1.41 5.70
N LYS A 22 -23.62 0.36 4.88
CA LYS A 22 -24.90 -0.03 4.27
C LYS A 22 -25.98 -0.37 5.30
N ALA A 23 -25.58 -0.92 6.46
CA ALA A 23 -26.48 -1.29 7.54
C ALA A 23 -26.93 -0.12 8.41
N LEU A 24 -26.25 1.04 8.34
CA LEU A 24 -26.65 2.23 9.08
C LEU A 24 -27.96 2.82 8.53
N PRO A 25 -28.92 3.19 9.39
CA PRO A 25 -30.20 3.76 8.99
C PRO A 25 -30.10 5.28 8.82
N TYR A 26 -29.13 5.76 8.04
CA TYR A 26 -29.06 7.17 7.65
C TYR A 26 -30.10 7.49 6.57
N ASP A 27 -30.43 8.77 6.41
CA ASP A 27 -31.37 9.21 5.39
C ASP A 27 -30.65 9.26 4.03
N ARG A 28 -31.09 8.38 3.12
CA ARG A 28 -30.49 8.21 1.79
C ARG A 28 -30.91 9.28 0.80
N ASP A 29 -31.92 10.08 1.14
CA ASP A 29 -32.36 11.21 0.33
C ASP A 29 -31.59 12.49 0.73
N ILE A 30 -30.98 12.52 1.92
CA ILE A 30 -30.19 13.67 2.42
C ILE A 30 -28.69 13.49 2.17
N ILE A 31 -28.13 12.31 2.45
CA ILE A 31 -26.68 12.06 2.27
C ILE A 31 -26.39 10.79 1.47
N SER A 32 -25.25 10.80 0.77
CA SER A 32 -24.73 9.67 0.01
C SER A 32 -23.30 9.32 0.43
N PRO A 33 -23.10 8.46 1.43
CA PRO A 33 -21.80 7.90 1.77
C PRO A 33 -21.30 6.96 0.67
N LYS A 34 -20.06 7.12 0.25
CA LYS A 34 -19.39 6.26 -0.74
C LYS A 34 -17.97 5.94 -0.29
N ILE A 35 -17.58 4.68 -0.51
CA ILE A 35 -16.20 4.24 -0.31
C ILE A 35 -15.49 4.27 -1.65
N HIS A 36 -14.35 4.94 -1.69
CA HIS A 36 -13.54 5.08 -2.88
C HIS A 36 -12.19 4.40 -2.68
N MET A 37 -11.71 3.75 -3.75
CA MET A 37 -10.37 3.17 -3.83
C MET A 37 -9.62 3.90 -4.94
N GLY A 38 -8.51 4.56 -4.63
CA GLY A 38 -7.69 5.26 -5.63
C GLY A 38 -8.37 6.48 -6.29
N GLN A 39 -9.32 7.12 -5.62
CA GLN A 39 -9.92 8.37 -6.12
C GLN A 39 -9.13 9.58 -5.62
N SER A 40 -8.80 10.51 -6.51
CA SER A 40 -8.12 11.75 -6.15
C SER A 40 -8.98 12.61 -5.23
N LEU A 41 -8.34 13.13 -4.19
CA LEU A 41 -8.83 14.27 -3.43
C LEU A 41 -8.22 15.52 -4.05
N ASP A 42 -9.10 16.36 -4.61
CA ASP A 42 -8.69 17.65 -5.16
C ASP A 42 -8.34 18.61 -4.02
N THR A 43 -7.19 19.25 -4.16
CA THR A 43 -6.73 20.28 -3.23
C THR A 43 -6.48 21.56 -4.05
N LYS A 44 -6.36 22.70 -3.37
CA LYS A 44 -6.14 23.99 -4.04
C LYS A 44 -4.83 24.03 -4.84
N ASP A 45 -3.82 23.24 -4.45
CA ASP A 45 -2.46 23.32 -5.00
C ASP A 45 -1.85 21.96 -5.44
N ARG A 46 -2.49 20.83 -5.09
CA ARG A 46 -2.04 19.45 -5.35
C ARG A 46 -3.22 18.48 -5.49
N TRP A 47 -2.92 17.24 -5.85
CA TRP A 47 -3.88 16.14 -5.90
C TRP A 47 -3.25 14.98 -5.13
N ILE A 48 -3.97 14.46 -4.16
CA ILE A 48 -3.54 13.28 -3.40
C ILE A 48 -4.46 12.12 -3.78
N ILE A 49 -3.88 10.96 -4.07
CA ILE A 49 -4.62 9.74 -4.35
C ILE A 49 -4.48 8.84 -3.10
N PRO A 50 -5.49 8.84 -2.22
CA PRO A 50 -5.62 7.82 -1.17
C PRO A 50 -5.84 6.43 -1.75
N ASP A 51 -5.40 5.43 -1.01
CA ASP A 51 -5.73 4.04 -1.32
C ASP A 51 -7.18 3.73 -0.96
N MET A 52 -7.69 4.31 0.14
CA MET A 52 -9.08 4.18 0.55
C MET A 52 -9.61 5.47 1.18
N THR A 53 -10.82 5.88 0.83
CA THR A 53 -11.53 6.98 1.52
C THR A 53 -13.01 6.68 1.67
N ILE A 54 -13.63 7.28 2.69
CA ILE A 54 -15.08 7.47 2.72
C ILE A 54 -15.33 8.94 2.37
N SER A 55 -16.21 9.19 1.40
CA SER A 55 -16.78 10.52 1.17
C SER A 55 -18.27 10.48 1.47
N VAL A 56 -18.81 11.59 1.95
CA VAL A 56 -20.25 11.76 2.17
C VAL A 56 -20.67 13.03 1.47
N THR A 57 -21.49 12.88 0.44
CA THR A 57 -22.03 14.01 -0.33
C THR A 57 -23.42 14.35 0.15
N ALA A 58 -23.71 15.63 0.35
CA ALA A 58 -25.07 16.12 0.56
C ALA A 58 -25.86 16.02 -0.75
N LEU A 59 -27.04 15.41 -0.70
CA LEU A 59 -27.97 15.28 -1.83
C LEU A 59 -29.01 16.42 -1.84
N GLU A 60 -29.24 17.00 -0.67
CA GLU A 60 -30.05 18.21 -0.47
C GLU A 60 -29.17 19.34 0.10
N GLY A 61 -29.60 20.59 -0.09
CA GLY A 61 -28.81 21.76 0.31
C GLY A 61 -27.62 22.07 -0.65
N PRO A 62 -26.55 22.71 -0.16
CA PRO A 62 -25.39 23.03 -1.00
C PRO A 62 -24.61 21.74 -1.35
N THR A 63 -24.84 21.23 -2.56
CA THR A 63 -24.27 19.99 -3.10
C THR A 63 -22.74 19.98 -3.25
N GLU A 64 -22.08 21.12 -3.00
CA GLU A 64 -20.62 21.25 -3.00
C GLU A 64 -19.98 20.83 -1.66
N VAL A 65 -20.77 20.58 -0.61
CA VAL A 65 -20.22 20.16 0.70
C VAL A 65 -20.02 18.65 0.70
N VAL A 66 -18.76 18.24 0.85
CA VAL A 66 -18.33 16.85 0.98
C VAL A 66 -17.62 16.66 2.31
N LEU A 67 -18.15 15.78 3.16
CA LEU A 67 -17.50 15.32 4.38
C LEU A 67 -16.57 14.15 4.04
N ILE A 68 -15.35 14.14 4.56
CA ILE A 68 -14.38 13.05 4.37
C ILE A 68 -13.98 12.53 5.75
N PRO A 69 -14.73 11.57 6.33
CA PRO A 69 -14.50 11.18 7.72
C PRO A 69 -13.48 10.03 7.84
N PHE A 70 -13.04 9.43 6.74
CA PHE A 70 -12.08 8.32 6.76
C PHE A 70 -11.03 8.46 5.66
N TYR A 71 -9.78 8.19 6.02
CA TYR A 71 -8.64 8.12 5.12
C TYR A 71 -7.81 6.85 5.36
N GLY A 72 -7.44 6.17 4.29
CA GLY A 72 -6.65 4.96 4.29
C GLY A 72 -5.47 5.04 3.32
N GLU A 73 -4.28 4.71 3.80
CA GLU A 73 -3.04 4.68 3.04
C GLU A 73 -2.29 3.37 3.29
N CYS A 74 -1.74 2.78 2.25
CA CYS A 74 -0.95 1.56 2.29
C CYS A 74 0.39 1.86 1.63
N SER A 75 1.48 1.44 2.25
CA SER A 75 2.81 1.59 1.68
C SER A 75 3.58 0.29 1.68
N LEU A 76 4.31 0.05 0.59
CA LEU A 76 5.16 -1.12 0.40
C LEU A 76 6.63 -0.73 0.24
N THR A 77 6.90 0.22 -0.65
CA THR A 77 8.26 0.59 -1.06
C THR A 77 8.75 1.91 -0.49
N GLU A 78 7.85 2.73 0.03
CA GLU A 78 8.18 4.06 0.52
C GLU A 78 8.69 3.99 1.96
N THR A 79 9.45 5.02 2.32
CA THR A 79 9.88 5.21 3.70
C THR A 79 8.69 5.64 4.56
N ASP A 80 8.68 5.20 5.81
CA ASP A 80 7.71 5.56 6.85
C ASP A 80 7.48 7.06 6.86
N GLU A 81 8.55 7.84 6.92
CA GLU A 81 8.48 9.30 7.00
C GLU A 81 7.71 9.90 5.82
N HIS A 82 7.94 9.42 4.61
CA HIS A 82 7.22 9.91 3.43
C HIS A 82 5.72 9.61 3.50
N VAL A 83 5.34 8.44 3.99
CA VAL A 83 3.93 8.05 4.19
C VAL A 83 3.29 8.94 5.25
N PHE A 84 3.98 9.16 6.37
CA PHE A 84 3.47 10.00 7.45
C PHE A 84 3.37 11.47 7.04
N GLU A 85 4.35 12.03 6.33
CA GLU A 85 4.27 13.37 5.74
C GLU A 85 3.04 13.51 4.81
N LYS A 86 2.80 12.52 3.95
CA LYS A 86 1.62 12.50 3.06
C LYS A 86 0.32 12.50 3.87
N VAL A 87 0.25 11.72 4.94
CA VAL A 87 -0.95 11.64 5.80
C VAL A 87 -1.14 12.94 6.59
N GLU A 88 -0.07 13.58 7.08
CA GLU A 88 -0.11 14.88 7.74
C GLU A 88 -0.66 15.98 6.81
N ASP A 89 -0.19 16.00 5.56
CA ASP A 89 -0.71 16.91 4.53
C ASP A 89 -2.24 16.73 4.36
N VAL A 90 -2.72 15.49 4.31
CA VAL A 90 -4.16 15.20 4.19
C VAL A 90 -4.93 15.68 5.42
N ILE A 91 -4.43 15.41 6.64
CA ILE A 91 -5.10 15.83 7.88
C ILE A 91 -5.17 17.36 7.97
N ALA A 92 -4.12 18.07 7.56
CA ALA A 92 -4.12 19.52 7.52
C ALA A 92 -5.19 20.08 6.56
N MET A 93 -5.50 19.35 5.48
CA MET A 93 -6.53 19.71 4.51
C MET A 93 -7.94 19.30 4.93
N HIS A 94 -8.07 18.19 5.65
CA HIS A 94 -9.33 17.61 6.13
C HIS A 94 -9.28 17.47 7.66
N PRO A 95 -9.33 18.59 8.41
CA PRO A 95 -9.30 18.56 9.87
C PRO A 95 -10.54 17.85 10.46
N ASP A 96 -11.58 17.67 9.65
CA ASP A 96 -12.80 16.93 9.93
C ASP A 96 -12.64 15.40 9.87
N LEU A 97 -11.47 14.87 9.46
CA LEU A 97 -11.17 13.44 9.48
C LEU A 97 -11.42 12.83 10.86
N ILE A 98 -12.12 11.69 10.87
CA ILE A 98 -12.50 10.97 12.08
C ILE A 98 -11.60 9.77 12.32
N CYS A 99 -11.22 9.06 11.25
CA CYS A 99 -10.44 7.84 11.33
C CYS A 99 -9.38 7.82 10.23
N VAL A 100 -8.14 7.52 10.61
CA VAL A 100 -7.02 7.36 9.68
C VAL A 100 -6.45 5.96 9.86
N VAL A 101 -6.27 5.24 8.77
CA VAL A 101 -5.64 3.91 8.75
C VAL A 101 -4.41 3.97 7.86
N VAL A 102 -3.25 3.60 8.41
CA VAL A 102 -2.02 3.42 7.65
C VAL A 102 -1.63 1.94 7.71
N VAL A 103 -1.39 1.34 6.55
CA VAL A 103 -0.90 -0.04 6.44
C VAL A 103 0.53 -0.02 5.91
N LEU A 104 1.46 -0.55 6.67
CA LEU A 104 2.86 -0.67 6.28
C LEU A 104 3.15 -2.12 5.94
N VAL A 105 3.40 -2.40 4.65
CA VAL A 105 3.84 -3.69 4.16
C VAL A 105 5.36 -3.64 4.00
N ARG A 106 6.08 -4.42 4.77
CA ARG A 106 7.55 -4.43 4.75
C ARG A 106 8.07 -5.65 4.03
N GLU A 107 8.95 -5.42 3.06
CA GLU A 107 9.72 -6.51 2.46
C GLU A 107 10.98 -6.79 3.28
N ALA A 108 11.20 -8.05 3.67
CA ALA A 108 12.46 -8.49 4.27
C ALA A 108 13.63 -8.42 3.28
N THR A 109 13.32 -8.53 1.98
CA THR A 109 14.29 -8.37 0.90
C THR A 109 13.58 -7.71 -0.26
N LYS A 110 14.02 -6.51 -0.64
CA LYS A 110 13.50 -5.82 -1.83
C LYS A 110 13.71 -6.70 -3.06
N TYR A 111 12.72 -6.74 -3.93
CA TYR A 111 12.84 -7.47 -5.19
C TYR A 111 14.05 -6.98 -6.00
N ALA A 112 14.82 -7.93 -6.52
CA ALA A 112 15.87 -7.70 -7.49
C ALA A 112 15.65 -8.62 -8.69
N ALA A 113 15.78 -8.10 -9.90
CA ALA A 113 15.62 -8.90 -11.11
C ALA A 113 16.68 -9.99 -11.21
N LEU A 114 16.32 -11.11 -11.87
CA LEU A 114 17.26 -12.18 -12.14
C LEU A 114 18.34 -11.75 -13.14
N VAL A 115 19.57 -12.17 -12.88
CA VAL A 115 20.68 -12.01 -13.83
C VAL A 115 20.51 -13.01 -14.98
N ALA A 116 20.56 -12.51 -16.22
CA ALA A 116 20.47 -13.33 -17.41
C ALA A 116 21.57 -14.41 -17.44
N GLY A 117 21.20 -15.64 -17.81
CA GLY A 117 22.13 -16.78 -17.85
C GLY A 117 22.49 -17.40 -16.50
N SER A 118 21.94 -16.89 -15.39
CA SER A 118 22.04 -17.56 -14.08
C SER A 118 21.33 -18.92 -14.07
N THR A 119 21.70 -19.81 -13.14
CA THR A 119 21.02 -21.10 -12.98
C THR A 119 19.51 -20.95 -12.80
N ALA A 120 19.08 -19.94 -12.04
CA ALA A 120 17.67 -19.62 -11.83
C ALA A 120 16.98 -19.12 -13.11
N SER A 121 17.66 -18.27 -13.89
CA SER A 121 17.19 -17.83 -15.21
C SER A 121 17.00 -19.00 -16.15
N ASN A 122 17.96 -19.93 -16.22
CA ASN A 122 17.92 -21.09 -17.11
C ASN A 122 16.85 -22.10 -16.69
N ALA A 123 16.57 -22.23 -15.39
CA ALA A 123 15.54 -23.13 -14.88
C ALA A 123 14.10 -22.61 -15.09
N LEU A 124 13.94 -21.28 -15.19
CA LEU A 124 12.65 -20.64 -15.46
C LEU A 124 12.40 -20.36 -16.94
N TYR A 125 13.39 -20.69 -17.75
CA TYR A 125 13.37 -20.69 -19.20
C TYR A 125 13.17 -22.13 -19.68
N ASN A 126 12.28 -22.33 -20.65
CA ASN A 126 12.11 -23.63 -21.30
C ASN A 126 12.59 -23.48 -22.75
N GLU A 127 13.74 -24.09 -23.08
CA GLU A 127 14.37 -24.04 -24.42
C GLU A 127 13.62 -24.85 -25.49
N THR A 128 12.59 -25.60 -25.10
CA THR A 128 11.87 -26.47 -26.04
C THR A 128 10.75 -25.71 -26.73
N ASP A 129 10.93 -25.55 -28.05
CA ASP A 129 10.01 -25.08 -29.09
C ASP A 129 9.98 -23.57 -29.38
N ASN A 130 9.84 -23.28 -30.68
CA ASN A 130 10.17 -22.08 -31.45
C ASN A 130 9.74 -20.69 -30.94
N GLU A 131 9.06 -20.55 -29.81
CA GLU A 131 8.86 -19.28 -29.13
C GLU A 131 8.75 -19.52 -27.62
N PRO A 132 9.67 -18.98 -26.80
CA PRO A 132 9.55 -19.14 -25.36
C PRO A 132 8.26 -18.44 -24.90
N GLN A 133 7.51 -19.11 -24.02
CA GLN A 133 6.29 -18.57 -23.42
C GLN A 133 6.47 -18.42 -21.89
N PRO A 134 5.96 -17.34 -21.28
CA PRO A 134 6.04 -17.18 -19.84
C PRO A 134 5.20 -18.24 -19.12
N LEU A 135 5.68 -18.70 -17.97
CA LEU A 135 4.94 -19.63 -17.11
C LEU A 135 3.65 -18.99 -16.59
N SER A 136 2.57 -19.78 -16.53
CA SER A 136 1.36 -19.41 -15.79
C SER A 136 1.66 -19.27 -14.29
N LEU A 137 0.83 -18.52 -13.55
CA LEU A 137 0.96 -18.38 -12.09
C LEU A 137 1.06 -19.75 -11.41
N LYS A 138 0.13 -20.67 -11.71
CA LYS A 138 0.12 -22.02 -11.14
C LYS A 138 1.42 -22.78 -11.42
N SER A 139 1.92 -22.73 -12.66
CA SER A 139 3.16 -23.40 -13.05
C SER A 139 4.37 -22.81 -12.33
N PHE A 140 4.47 -21.48 -12.28
CA PHE A 140 5.54 -20.76 -11.59
C PHE A 140 5.59 -21.09 -10.10
N ILE A 141 4.44 -21.05 -9.42
CA ILE A 141 4.32 -21.31 -7.99
C ILE A 141 4.64 -22.77 -7.66
N ASN A 142 4.29 -23.71 -8.54
CA ASN A 142 4.61 -25.13 -8.35
C ASN A 142 6.11 -25.46 -8.50
N LEU A 143 6.93 -24.54 -9.01
CA LEU A 143 8.39 -24.70 -9.06
C LEU A 143 9.07 -24.39 -7.71
N ARG A 144 8.31 -24.02 -6.69
CA ARG A 144 8.82 -23.91 -5.32
C ARG A 144 9.32 -25.27 -4.83
N THR A 145 10.45 -25.26 -4.14
CA THR A 145 11.04 -26.48 -3.57
C THR A 145 10.42 -26.89 -2.25
N THR A 146 9.74 -25.97 -1.55
CA THR A 146 9.19 -26.21 -0.21
C THR A 146 7.80 -25.57 -0.07
N PRO A 147 6.86 -26.23 0.64
CA PRO A 147 5.68 -25.56 1.18
C PRO A 147 6.11 -24.39 2.06
N ARG A 148 5.29 -23.33 2.13
CA ARG A 148 5.62 -22.15 2.92
C ARG A 148 4.44 -21.65 3.76
N SER A 149 4.78 -21.02 4.88
CA SER A 149 3.89 -20.17 5.66
C SER A 149 3.89 -18.74 5.08
N PHE A 150 2.91 -17.93 5.46
CA PHE A 150 2.97 -16.49 5.16
C PHE A 150 4.07 -15.83 5.99
N GLY A 151 4.80 -14.88 5.41
CA GLY A 151 6.02 -14.30 5.97
C GLY A 151 7.31 -14.98 5.50
N GLU A 152 7.25 -16.19 4.96
CA GLU A 152 8.41 -16.87 4.38
C GLU A 152 8.67 -16.43 2.93
N PRO A 153 9.93 -16.44 2.47
CA PRO A 153 10.29 -15.98 1.12
C PRO A 153 9.66 -16.87 0.04
N ILE A 154 9.16 -16.22 -1.01
CA ILE A 154 8.72 -16.89 -2.24
C ILE A 154 9.96 -17.17 -3.08
N MET A 155 10.55 -18.35 -2.87
CA MET A 155 11.70 -18.81 -3.64
C MET A 155 11.28 -19.74 -4.78
N VAL A 156 11.65 -19.39 -6.00
CA VAL A 156 11.45 -20.23 -7.20
C VAL A 156 12.78 -20.31 -7.93
N ALA A 157 13.21 -21.54 -8.25
CA ALA A 157 14.50 -21.83 -8.87
C ALA A 157 15.71 -21.23 -8.10
N GLY A 158 15.62 -21.15 -6.77
CA GLY A 158 16.68 -20.58 -5.92
C GLY A 158 16.75 -19.06 -5.90
N HIS A 159 15.75 -18.36 -6.44
CA HIS A 159 15.66 -16.90 -6.41
C HIS A 159 14.44 -16.42 -5.62
N THR A 160 14.63 -15.39 -4.78
CA THR A 160 13.58 -14.77 -3.98
C THR A 160 12.82 -13.74 -4.80
N TRP A 161 11.57 -14.04 -5.13
CA TRP A 161 10.72 -13.18 -5.96
C TRP A 161 9.90 -12.18 -5.16
N CYS A 162 9.59 -12.51 -3.91
CA CYS A 162 8.89 -11.65 -2.95
C CYS A 162 9.13 -12.20 -1.54
N HIS A 163 9.34 -11.33 -0.56
CA HIS A 163 9.54 -11.74 0.83
C HIS A 163 8.97 -10.68 1.76
N VAL A 164 7.75 -10.89 2.24
CA VAL A 164 7.08 -9.99 3.17
C VAL A 164 7.57 -10.27 4.58
N ALA A 165 8.23 -9.29 5.20
CA ALA A 165 8.65 -9.33 6.60
C ALA A 165 7.45 -9.13 7.54
N SER A 166 6.69 -8.06 7.30
CA SER A 166 5.56 -7.68 8.13
C SER A 166 4.48 -6.97 7.33
N VAL A 167 3.26 -7.02 7.88
CA VAL A 167 2.13 -6.20 7.47
C VAL A 167 1.56 -5.62 8.75
N GLU A 168 1.68 -4.31 8.89
CA GLU A 168 1.40 -3.58 10.12
C GLU A 168 0.27 -2.60 9.86
N TYR A 169 -0.72 -2.55 10.74
CA TYR A 169 -1.81 -1.59 10.66
C TYR A 169 -1.68 -0.60 11.81
N PHE A 170 -1.78 0.67 11.50
CA PHE A 170 -1.87 1.75 12.45
C PHE A 170 -3.21 2.44 12.26
N VAL A 171 -3.93 2.65 13.36
CA VAL A 171 -5.26 3.26 13.33
C VAL A 171 -5.31 4.39 14.33
N TRP A 172 -5.65 5.58 13.84
CA TRP A 172 -5.91 6.76 14.65
C TRP A 172 -7.39 7.12 14.58
N VAL A 173 -7.96 7.48 15.71
CA VAL A 173 -9.36 7.94 15.81
C VAL A 173 -9.41 9.26 16.54
N ARG A 174 -10.06 10.25 15.92
CA ARG A 174 -10.23 11.59 16.48
C ARG A 174 -10.92 11.52 17.84
N LYS A 175 -10.30 12.09 18.88
CA LYS A 175 -10.82 12.11 20.24
C LYS A 175 -12.02 13.03 20.37
N ASP A 176 -11.82 14.30 20.03
CA ASP A 176 -12.75 15.41 20.20
C ASP A 176 -12.84 16.21 18.89
N GLU A 177 -12.97 17.54 18.96
CA GLU A 177 -12.92 18.45 17.80
C GLU A 177 -11.48 18.83 17.38
N THR A 178 -10.46 18.29 18.08
CA THR A 178 -9.06 18.50 17.69
C THR A 178 -8.71 17.58 16.53
N PRO A 179 -8.06 18.07 15.46
CA PRO A 179 -7.58 17.22 14.37
C PRO A 179 -6.71 16.07 14.86
N ILE A 180 -6.70 14.98 14.09
CA ILE A 180 -5.87 13.80 14.41
C ILE A 180 -4.39 14.21 14.42
N ASP A 181 -3.66 13.81 15.47
CA ASP A 181 -2.20 13.89 15.50
C ASP A 181 -1.61 12.49 15.29
N ILE A 182 -1.09 12.22 14.10
CA ILE A 182 -0.53 10.90 13.78
C ILE A 182 0.85 10.65 14.38
N ARG A 183 1.50 11.69 14.93
CA ARG A 183 2.77 11.56 15.66
C ARG A 183 2.55 11.28 17.14
N SER A 184 1.32 11.44 17.62
CA SER A 184 0.92 11.00 18.95
C SER A 184 0.93 9.48 19.05
N ASN A 185 1.49 8.98 20.16
CA ASN A 185 1.45 7.57 20.56
C ASN A 185 0.50 7.35 21.74
N ASP A 186 -0.49 8.23 21.94
CA ASP A 186 -1.49 8.06 22.99
C ASP A 186 -2.35 6.82 22.67
N PRO A 187 -2.32 5.76 23.49
CA PRO A 187 -3.14 4.57 23.27
C PRO A 187 -4.64 4.86 23.34
N ALA A 188 -5.04 6.01 23.87
CA ALA A 188 -6.42 6.47 23.81
C ALA A 188 -6.84 6.81 22.37
N ASP A 189 -5.95 7.26 21.50
CA ASP A 189 -6.31 7.81 20.19
C ASP A 189 -5.64 7.08 19.02
N MET A 190 -4.64 6.24 19.32
CA MET A 190 -3.89 5.44 18.35
C MET A 190 -3.67 4.02 18.85
N VAL A 191 -3.77 3.05 17.94
CA VAL A 191 -3.26 1.68 18.15
C VAL A 191 -2.48 1.23 16.93
N TYR A 192 -1.60 0.26 17.15
CA TYR A 192 -0.99 -0.50 16.07
C TYR A 192 -1.28 -2.00 16.26
N GLY A 193 -1.26 -2.74 15.17
CA GLY A 193 -1.41 -4.18 15.15
C GLY A 193 -0.59 -4.80 14.02
N ILE A 194 -0.31 -6.09 14.15
CA ILE A 194 0.53 -6.83 13.22
C ILE A 194 -0.31 -7.97 12.63
N LEU A 195 -0.38 -8.05 11.31
CA LEU A 195 -1.07 -9.13 10.61
C LEU A 195 -0.10 -10.25 10.17
N VAL A 196 1.17 -9.89 9.96
CA VAL A 196 2.26 -10.78 9.53
C VAL A 196 3.52 -10.37 10.27
N PRO A 197 4.33 -11.31 10.81
CA PRO A 197 4.19 -12.77 10.70
C PRO A 197 3.25 -13.39 11.74
N MET A 198 2.87 -12.63 12.77
CA MET A 198 2.01 -13.08 13.86
C MET A 198 0.79 -12.16 13.93
N ILE A 199 -0.40 -12.75 13.91
CA ILE A 199 -1.66 -12.00 13.95
C ILE A 199 -1.91 -11.49 15.37
N ASP A 200 -1.78 -10.19 15.55
CA ASP A 200 -2.15 -9.41 16.73
C ASP A 200 -2.90 -8.16 16.28
N MET A 201 -4.22 -8.30 16.14
CA MET A 201 -5.09 -7.29 15.53
C MET A 201 -6.29 -6.93 16.40
N ASN A 202 -6.34 -7.42 17.64
CA ASN A 202 -7.49 -7.20 18.54
C ASN A 202 -7.67 -5.71 18.87
N ALA A 203 -6.58 -5.01 19.16
CA ALA A 203 -6.62 -3.58 19.43
C ALA A 203 -7.06 -2.78 18.19
N VAL A 204 -6.56 -3.17 17.00
CA VAL A 204 -6.95 -2.58 15.72
C VAL A 204 -8.45 -2.75 15.46
N THR A 205 -9.01 -3.95 15.67
CA THR A 205 -10.46 -4.19 15.55
C THR A 205 -11.27 -3.24 16.45
N GLN A 206 -10.89 -3.13 17.73
CA GLN A 206 -11.60 -2.27 18.68
C GLN A 206 -11.49 -0.78 18.32
N MET A 207 -10.33 -0.34 17.84
CA MET A 207 -10.15 1.04 17.41
C MET A 207 -10.93 1.34 16.13
N LEU A 208 -11.01 0.40 15.18
CA LEU A 208 -11.86 0.55 13.99
C LEU A 208 -13.35 0.61 14.35
N GLU A 209 -13.83 -0.20 15.30
CA GLU A 209 -15.20 -0.11 15.82
C GLU A 209 -15.50 1.27 16.43
N ARG A 210 -14.56 1.80 17.21
CA ARG A 210 -14.65 3.17 17.76
C ARG A 210 -14.67 4.22 16.64
N GLY A 211 -13.78 4.08 15.64
CA GLY A 211 -13.73 4.97 14.49
C GLY A 211 -15.05 4.97 13.71
N LEU A 212 -15.63 3.80 13.43
CA LEU A 212 -16.92 3.65 12.75
C LEU A 212 -18.07 4.23 13.56
N THR A 213 -18.03 4.11 14.90
CA THR A 213 -19.03 4.75 15.78
C THR A 213 -18.98 6.27 15.64
N LYS A 214 -17.78 6.86 15.65
CA LYS A 214 -17.61 8.30 15.44
C LYS A 214 -17.94 8.75 14.02
N ILE A 215 -17.68 7.91 13.01
CA ILE A 215 -18.12 8.18 11.63
C ILE A 215 -19.66 8.25 11.57
N LYS A 216 -20.37 7.32 12.23
CA LYS A 216 -21.84 7.40 12.36
C LYS A 216 -22.29 8.69 13.03
N GLU A 217 -21.64 9.10 14.12
CA GLU A 217 -21.91 10.39 14.79
C GLU A 217 -21.68 11.57 13.83
N SER A 218 -20.62 11.54 13.01
CA SER A 218 -20.38 12.58 12.00
C SER A 218 -21.47 12.62 10.92
N PHE A 219 -22.07 11.48 10.55
CA PHE A 219 -23.20 11.45 9.62
C PHE A 219 -24.43 12.11 10.25
N LEU A 220 -24.69 11.84 11.53
CA LEU A 220 -25.78 12.47 12.27
C LEU A 220 -25.61 14.00 12.29
N THR A 221 -24.45 14.48 12.73
CA THR A 221 -24.15 15.92 12.75
C THR A 221 -24.22 16.54 11.36
N PHE A 222 -23.76 15.83 10.32
CA PHE A 222 -23.81 16.33 8.95
C PHE A 222 -25.24 16.44 8.42
N GLN A 223 -26.10 15.45 8.70
CA GLN A 223 -27.52 15.51 8.34
C GLN A 223 -28.26 16.63 9.10
N GLU A 224 -28.00 16.79 10.41
CA GLU A 224 -28.59 17.86 11.23
C GLU A 224 -28.21 19.26 10.71
N GLN A 225 -27.02 19.41 10.12
CA GLN A 225 -26.61 20.66 9.47
C GLN A 225 -27.35 20.94 8.16
N ILE A 226 -27.74 19.89 7.43
CA ILE A 226 -28.45 20.01 6.15
C ILE A 226 -29.95 20.21 6.40
N GLU A 227 -30.56 19.38 7.24
CA GLU A 227 -31.99 19.38 7.58
C GLU A 227 -32.19 19.38 9.11
N PRO A 228 -32.14 20.56 9.78
CA PRO A 228 -32.18 20.66 11.24
C PRO A 228 -33.51 20.23 11.89
N ASP A 229 -34.60 20.24 11.12
CA ASP A 229 -35.95 19.98 11.62
C ASP A 229 -36.36 18.49 11.53
N LEU A 230 -35.53 17.64 10.91
CA LEU A 230 -35.81 16.21 10.73
C LEU A 230 -35.37 15.39 11.95
N ASP A 231 -36.12 14.33 12.25
CA ASP A 231 -35.81 13.41 13.35
C ASP A 231 -34.82 12.33 12.92
N PHE A 232 -33.61 12.37 13.48
CA PHE A 232 -32.54 11.40 13.23
C PHE A 232 -32.35 10.39 14.37
N THR A 233 -33.32 10.24 15.28
CA THR A 233 -33.24 9.34 16.44
C THR A 233 -32.89 7.90 16.05
N THR A 234 -33.42 7.41 14.92
CA THR A 234 -33.14 6.04 14.43
C THR A 234 -31.63 5.83 14.16
N LEU A 235 -30.94 6.82 13.57
CA LEU A 235 -29.50 6.77 13.34
C LEU A 235 -28.71 6.96 14.65
N ALA A 236 -29.17 7.87 15.51
CA ALA A 236 -28.56 8.12 16.81
C ALA A 236 -28.52 6.84 17.67
N GLU A 237 -29.64 6.10 17.72
CA GLU A 237 -29.79 4.86 18.49
C GLU A 237 -29.18 3.62 17.80
N ALA A 238 -28.89 3.70 16.49
CA ALA A 238 -28.31 2.59 15.75
C ALA A 238 -26.95 2.17 16.33
N ARG A 239 -26.80 0.87 16.56
CA ARG A 239 -25.52 0.28 17.00
C ARG A 239 -24.71 -0.11 15.77
N ILE A 240 -23.42 0.19 15.81
CA ILE A 240 -22.47 -0.38 14.85
C ILE A 240 -22.41 -1.89 15.08
N ILE A 241 -22.54 -2.66 14.00
CA ILE A 241 -22.31 -4.11 14.04
C ILE A 241 -20.86 -4.32 14.48
N THR A 242 -20.66 -5.14 15.51
CA THR A 242 -19.32 -5.43 16.01
C THR A 242 -18.49 -6.09 14.92
N LEU A 243 -17.26 -5.63 14.76
CA LEU A 243 -16.25 -6.23 13.89
C LEU A 243 -15.65 -7.50 14.53
N SER A 244 -16.20 -7.97 15.65
CA SER A 244 -15.79 -9.18 16.37
C SER A 244 -15.80 -10.45 15.51
N ASP A 245 -16.66 -10.50 14.50
CA ASP A 245 -16.74 -11.62 13.55
C ASP A 245 -15.72 -11.51 12.41
N TRP A 246 -14.97 -10.39 12.35
CA TRP A 246 -13.94 -10.21 11.34
C TRP A 246 -12.78 -11.17 11.55
N ASN A 247 -12.56 -12.00 10.54
CA ASN A 247 -11.51 -13.00 10.55
C ASN A 247 -10.22 -12.47 9.91
N TRP A 248 -9.34 -11.89 10.72
CA TRP A 248 -7.98 -11.51 10.31
C TRP A 248 -7.16 -12.68 9.73
N LYS A 249 -7.48 -13.93 10.06
CA LYS A 249 -6.82 -15.09 9.42
C LYS A 249 -7.22 -15.25 7.96
N SER A 250 -8.43 -14.82 7.57
CA SER A 250 -8.84 -14.77 6.16
C SER A 250 -8.07 -13.69 5.41
N ALA A 251 -7.99 -12.47 5.96
CA ALA A 251 -7.20 -11.38 5.38
C ALA A 251 -5.73 -11.75 5.20
N SER A 252 -5.14 -12.39 6.21
CA SER A 252 -3.78 -12.94 6.15
C SER A 252 -3.62 -13.97 5.01
N LYS A 253 -4.62 -14.84 4.75
CA LYS A 253 -4.59 -15.77 3.61
C LYS A 253 -4.72 -15.06 2.26
N CYS A 254 -5.55 -14.02 2.17
CA CYS A 254 -5.70 -13.21 0.96
C CYS A 254 -4.37 -12.53 0.61
N LEU A 255 -3.71 -11.89 1.58
CA LEU A 255 -2.38 -11.31 1.42
C LEU A 255 -1.31 -12.35 1.07
N ASN A 256 -1.41 -13.55 1.64
CA ASN A 256 -0.52 -14.64 1.26
C ASN A 256 -0.67 -15.01 -0.23
N SER A 257 -1.90 -15.06 -0.75
CA SER A 257 -2.18 -15.26 -2.18
C SER A 257 -1.73 -14.06 -3.03
N ALA A 258 -1.88 -12.83 -2.52
CA ALA A 258 -1.42 -11.62 -3.17
C ALA A 258 0.11 -11.57 -3.31
N SER A 259 0.84 -12.11 -2.32
CA SER A 259 2.30 -12.26 -2.40
C SER A 259 2.73 -13.24 -3.50
N ASP A 260 1.99 -14.34 -3.70
CA ASP A 260 2.20 -15.29 -4.81
C ASP A 260 2.00 -14.60 -6.17
N THR A 261 0.94 -13.82 -6.29
CA THR A 261 0.64 -13.04 -7.51
C THR A 261 1.68 -11.95 -7.75
N THR A 262 2.17 -11.28 -6.70
CA THR A 262 3.21 -10.25 -6.78
C THR A 262 4.54 -10.85 -7.25
N ALA A 263 4.94 -11.99 -6.68
CA ALA A 263 6.11 -12.74 -7.13
C ALA A 263 6.02 -13.13 -8.61
N HIS A 264 4.86 -13.59 -9.07
CA HIS A 264 4.63 -13.92 -10.47
C HIS A 264 4.67 -12.69 -11.38
N LYS A 265 4.11 -11.55 -10.96
CA LYS A 265 4.23 -10.28 -11.69
C LYS A 265 5.69 -9.84 -11.83
N HIS A 266 6.51 -10.01 -10.79
CA HIS A 266 7.96 -9.77 -10.86
C HIS A 266 8.63 -10.70 -11.89
N TYR A 267 8.28 -11.98 -11.89
CA TYR A 267 8.73 -12.93 -12.92
C TYR A 267 8.33 -12.48 -14.34
N LEU A 268 7.07 -12.11 -14.56
CA LEU A 268 6.62 -11.64 -15.87
C LEU A 268 7.33 -10.37 -16.32
N LYS A 269 7.59 -9.43 -15.40
CA LYS A 269 8.34 -8.20 -15.69
C LYS A 269 9.77 -8.52 -16.14
N TRP A 270 10.46 -9.38 -15.39
CA TRP A 270 11.79 -9.85 -15.74
C TRP A 270 11.79 -10.58 -17.09
N TYR A 271 10.84 -11.49 -17.30
CA TYR A 271 10.72 -12.28 -18.52
C TYR A 271 10.53 -11.40 -19.77
N LYS A 272 9.61 -10.43 -19.70
CA LYS A 272 9.37 -9.48 -20.80
C LYS A 272 10.62 -8.68 -21.13
N ALA A 273 11.34 -8.20 -20.12
CA ALA A 273 12.56 -7.43 -20.33
C ALA A 273 13.68 -8.20 -21.06
N LEU A 274 13.68 -9.54 -21.00
CA LEU A 274 14.67 -10.38 -21.68
C LEU A 274 14.25 -10.84 -23.07
N PHE A 275 12.96 -11.10 -23.30
CA PHE A 275 12.49 -11.84 -24.49
C PHE A 275 11.51 -11.07 -25.36
N VAL A 276 10.96 -9.96 -24.88
CA VAL A 276 10.07 -9.10 -25.65
C VAL A 276 10.83 -7.81 -25.93
N THR A 277 11.52 -7.75 -27.07
CA THR A 277 11.91 -6.46 -27.64
C THR A 277 10.62 -5.78 -28.09
N GLU A 278 10.28 -4.64 -27.50
CA GLU A 278 9.19 -3.81 -28.02
C GLU A 278 9.55 -3.37 -29.45
N GLU A 279 9.07 -4.11 -30.45
CA GLU A 279 8.96 -3.60 -31.80
C GLU A 279 7.89 -2.52 -31.80
N GLY A 280 8.33 -1.27 -31.62
CA GLY A 280 7.55 -0.08 -31.91
C GLY A 280 6.84 0.54 -30.71
N ASP A 281 7.59 1.15 -29.80
CA ASP A 281 7.30 2.54 -29.42
C ASP A 281 8.55 3.21 -28.85
N ASN A 282 8.83 4.43 -29.30
CA ASN A 282 9.91 5.25 -28.78
C ASN A 282 9.58 5.67 -27.34
N ALA A 283 10.05 4.93 -26.34
CA ALA A 283 10.09 5.39 -24.96
C ALA A 283 11.42 4.99 -24.30
N SER A 284 12.22 6.03 -24.05
CA SER A 284 13.46 6.11 -23.26
C SER A 284 13.92 4.83 -22.55
N TYR A 285 15.01 4.26 -23.05
CA TYR A 285 15.92 3.39 -22.32
C TYR A 285 16.46 4.17 -21.12
N VAL A 286 15.95 3.91 -19.91
CA VAL A 286 16.62 4.34 -18.67
C VAL A 286 17.43 3.15 -18.18
N ASP A 287 18.74 3.36 -18.21
CA ASP A 287 19.77 2.47 -17.71
C ASP A 287 19.44 2.04 -16.27
N LEU A 288 19.17 0.75 -16.06
CA LEU A 288 18.83 0.17 -14.75
C LEU A 288 20.05 -0.01 -13.83
N GLN A 289 21.13 0.77 -14.06
CA GLN A 289 22.38 0.67 -13.32
C GLN A 289 22.79 1.96 -12.58
N GLU A 290 22.11 3.10 -12.76
CA GLU A 290 22.52 4.39 -12.13
C GLU A 290 21.69 4.88 -10.93
N VAL A 291 20.71 4.11 -10.40
CA VAL A 291 19.94 4.56 -9.21
C VAL A 291 20.60 4.20 -7.86
N TYR A 292 21.81 3.61 -7.87
CA TYR A 292 22.44 3.08 -6.63
C TYR A 292 23.68 3.81 -6.11
N GLU A 293 24.10 4.91 -6.71
CA GLU A 293 25.17 5.74 -6.14
C GLU A 293 24.80 7.23 -6.19
N GLY A 294 24.32 7.80 -5.08
CA GLY A 294 24.06 9.24 -5.07
C GLY A 294 23.32 9.86 -3.90
N ASN A 295 23.44 9.37 -2.66
CA ASN A 295 23.11 10.19 -1.47
C ASN A 295 24.36 10.37 -0.61
N GLN A 296 25.27 11.22 -1.09
CA GLN A 296 26.21 11.93 -0.23
C GLN A 296 25.84 13.41 -0.21
N VAL A 297 25.28 13.80 0.94
CA VAL A 297 25.53 15.05 1.68
C VAL A 297 26.17 16.19 0.87
N ILE A 298 25.43 17.28 0.68
CA ILE A 298 26.06 18.60 0.56
C ILE A 298 25.35 19.56 1.52
N ALA A 299 25.99 19.73 2.68
CA ALA A 299 25.93 20.97 3.44
C ALA A 299 26.85 22.01 2.78
N GLU A 300 26.31 23.22 2.66
CA GLU A 300 26.95 24.55 2.56
C GLU A 300 28.44 24.70 2.16
N GLY A 301 28.67 25.55 1.15
CA GLY A 301 29.53 26.72 1.34
C GLY A 301 30.98 26.72 0.80
N SER A 302 31.21 27.64 -0.14
CA SER A 302 32.42 28.48 -0.25
C SER A 302 33.73 27.96 -0.88
N GLU A 303 33.95 28.44 -2.12
CA GLU A 303 35.17 29.05 -2.68
C GLU A 303 36.52 28.30 -2.83
N ARG A 304 37.01 28.37 -4.10
CA ARG A 304 38.39 28.58 -4.61
C ARG A 304 39.27 27.40 -5.05
N LYS A 305 39.44 27.35 -6.39
CA LYS A 305 40.70 27.32 -7.19
C LYS A 305 41.86 26.41 -6.72
N HIS A 306 42.18 25.37 -7.50
CA HIS A 306 43.35 25.28 -8.42
C HIS A 306 43.67 23.82 -8.83
N ALA A 307 44.00 23.66 -10.12
CA ALA A 307 45.00 22.77 -10.74
C ALA A 307 44.92 21.22 -10.61
N LEU A 308 44.80 20.60 -11.79
CA LEU A 308 45.24 19.25 -12.20
C LEU A 308 46.70 18.96 -11.77
N PRO A 309 47.09 17.68 -11.53
CA PRO A 309 47.55 16.84 -12.65
C PRO A 309 47.26 15.32 -12.58
N SER A 310 47.32 14.74 -13.79
CA SER A 310 47.47 13.35 -14.20
C SER A 310 48.06 12.32 -13.22
N SER A 311 47.50 11.09 -13.22
CA SER A 311 48.26 9.87 -13.58
C SER A 311 47.45 8.56 -13.55
N LYS A 312 47.53 7.83 -14.67
CA LYS A 312 47.77 6.37 -14.82
C LYS A 312 46.80 5.35 -14.20
N LEU A 313 46.00 4.74 -15.09
CA LEU A 313 45.41 3.40 -14.96
C LEU A 313 46.50 2.30 -15.03
N PRO A 314 46.38 1.21 -14.25
CA PRO A 314 46.97 -0.08 -14.58
C PRO A 314 45.92 -1.04 -15.14
N THR A 315 46.20 -1.52 -16.34
CA THR A 315 45.59 -2.71 -16.95
C THR A 315 46.24 -3.96 -16.36
N SER A 316 45.46 -4.91 -15.85
CA SER A 316 45.95 -6.29 -15.65
C SER A 316 44.93 -7.32 -16.10
N ARG A 317 45.33 -8.05 -17.15
CA ARG A 317 44.69 -9.20 -17.77
C ARG A 317 44.69 -10.38 -16.80
N PHE A 318 43.54 -11.01 -16.58
CA PHE A 318 43.47 -12.37 -16.06
C PHE A 318 43.31 -13.37 -17.21
N LYS A 319 44.26 -14.31 -17.29
CA LYS A 319 44.25 -15.47 -18.18
C LYS A 319 43.62 -16.66 -17.44
N ILE A 320 42.72 -17.35 -18.13
CA ILE A 320 42.09 -18.62 -17.75
C ILE A 320 43.10 -19.76 -17.95
N PRO A 321 43.27 -20.71 -17.00
CA PRO A 321 43.93 -21.98 -17.26
C PRO A 321 42.96 -23.00 -17.85
N LYS A 322 43.39 -23.67 -18.92
CA LYS A 322 42.70 -24.84 -19.49
C LYS A 322 42.88 -26.05 -18.57
N LEU A 323 41.79 -26.81 -18.45
CA LEU A 323 41.71 -28.15 -17.87
C LEU A 323 42.67 -29.13 -18.56
N ALA A 324 43.23 -30.02 -17.75
CA ALA A 324 43.62 -31.38 -18.10
C ALA A 324 43.00 -32.29 -17.03
#